data_AF-A0A6B2CRY9-F1
#
_entry.id   AF-A0A6B2CRY9-F1
#
_cell.length_a   1.000
_cell.length_b   1.000
_cell.length_c   1.000
_cell.angle_alpha   90.00
_cell.angle_beta   90.00
_cell.angle_gamma   90.00
#
_symmetry.space_group_name_H-M   'P 1'
#
loop_
_entity.id
_entity.type
_entity.pdbx_description
1 polymer ?
#
loop_
_entity_poly.entity_id
_entity_poly.type
_entity_poly.pdbx_seq_one_letter_code
_entity_poly.pdbx_strand_id
1 'polypeptide(L)'
;PMLMARLGVEEFKELAAAVGAAGDLPMVFVPGLTPERPPESVELKEVIDYREVERRLEELSPPGDVDVVYLGCPHASSTQVERLAAELSKRTPRPGRPTLLITMSRHEEARLSAEARRTLRQYGALLVRDTCLVVSPVRGGLKVVTDSYKAYFYLSRKGLKVGLETLEEIVRRLAA
;
A
#
# COMPACT_ATOMS: atom_id res chain seq x y z
N PRO A 1 16.94 2.19 3.26
CA PRO A 1 16.65 1.81 1.84
C PRO A 1 15.48 2.57 1.20
N MET A 2 14.36 2.80 1.92
CA MET A 2 13.22 3.59 1.42
C MET A 2 13.53 5.09 1.17
N LEU A 3 14.63 5.60 1.74
CA LEU A 3 14.99 7.03 1.80
C LEU A 3 15.71 7.59 0.57
N MET A 4 15.95 6.77 -0.47
CA MET A 4 16.41 7.24 -1.79
C MET A 4 15.35 7.04 -2.87
N ALA A 5 14.09 6.83 -2.47
CA ALA A 5 13.01 6.72 -3.42
C ALA A 5 12.89 8.03 -4.20
N ARG A 6 13.09 7.96 -5.52
CA ARG A 6 12.65 9.03 -6.41
C ARG A 6 11.17 9.23 -6.17
N LEU A 7 10.75 10.48 -5.96
CA LEU A 7 9.34 10.83 -5.83
C LEU A 7 8.70 10.70 -7.22
N GLY A 8 8.25 9.49 -7.54
CA GLY A 8 7.52 9.16 -8.74
C GLY A 8 6.02 9.30 -8.52
N VAL A 9 5.26 8.97 -9.57
CA VAL A 9 3.80 9.03 -9.54
C VAL A 9 3.22 8.10 -8.48
N GLU A 10 3.81 6.91 -8.28
CA GLU A 10 3.31 5.93 -7.30
C GLU A 10 3.58 6.39 -5.86
N GLU A 11 4.79 6.89 -5.59
CA GLU A 11 5.15 7.41 -4.27
C GLU A 11 4.31 8.63 -3.91
N PHE A 12 4.08 9.54 -4.87
CA PHE A 12 3.22 10.70 -4.65
C PHE A 12 1.76 10.31 -4.45
N LYS A 13 1.26 9.30 -5.19
CA LYS A 13 -0.09 8.76 -5.01
C LYS A 13 -0.29 8.22 -3.60
N GLU A 14 0.65 7.42 -3.08
CA GLU A 14 0.59 6.89 -1.72
C GLU A 14 0.69 8.02 -0.67
N LEU A 15 1.62 8.97 -0.85
CA LEU A 15 1.76 10.13 0.04
C LEU A 15 0.47 10.96 0.11
N ALA A 16 -0.09 11.34 -1.04
CA ALA A 16 -1.32 12.12 -1.11
C ALA A 16 -2.51 11.37 -0.48
N ALA A 17 -2.58 10.04 -0.69
CA ALA A 17 -3.61 9.22 -0.07
C ALA A 17 -3.45 9.11 1.44
N ALA A 18 -2.23 9.03 1.96
CA ALA A 18 -1.93 9.04 3.38
C ALA A 18 -2.31 10.37 4.03
N VAL A 19 -1.93 11.50 3.41
CA VAL A 19 -2.32 12.84 3.89
C VAL A 19 -3.82 13.00 3.89
N GLY A 20 -4.51 12.64 2.81
CA GLY A 20 -5.98 12.73 2.76
C GLY A 20 -6.71 11.76 3.71
N ALA A 21 -6.02 10.76 4.26
CA ALA A 21 -6.61 9.83 5.23
C ALA A 21 -6.37 10.26 6.67
N ALA A 22 -5.14 10.68 7.00
CA ALA A 22 -4.68 10.87 8.37
C ALA A 22 -4.32 12.32 8.71
N GLY A 23 -4.12 13.17 7.71
CA GLY A 23 -3.82 14.57 7.88
C GLY A 23 -5.08 15.41 8.08
N ASP A 24 -4.87 16.61 8.59
CA ASP A 24 -5.83 17.71 8.74
C ASP A 24 -5.66 18.77 7.64
N LEU A 25 -4.90 18.44 6.58
CA LEU A 25 -4.56 19.35 5.50
C LEU A 25 -5.60 19.30 4.38
N PRO A 26 -6.12 20.46 3.91
CA PRO A 26 -7.09 20.50 2.82
C PRO A 26 -6.43 20.22 1.45
N MET A 27 -5.13 20.51 1.32
CA MET A 27 -4.39 20.39 0.07
C MET A 27 -2.91 20.15 0.36
N VAL A 28 -2.25 19.39 -0.53
CA VAL A 28 -0.80 19.17 -0.51
C VAL A 28 -0.22 19.68 -1.81
N PHE A 29 0.81 20.51 -1.69
CA PHE A 29 1.61 20.97 -2.82
C PHE A 29 2.97 20.29 -2.79
N VAL A 30 3.36 19.64 -3.89
CA VAL A 30 4.69 19.01 -4.02
C VAL A 30 5.42 19.65 -5.20
N PRO A 31 6.51 20.42 -4.95
CA PRO A 31 7.28 21.05 -6.01
C PRO A 31 7.71 20.06 -7.09
N GLY A 32 7.40 20.38 -8.35
CA GLY A 32 7.74 19.55 -9.52
C GLY A 32 6.75 18.43 -9.85
N LEU A 33 5.79 18.13 -8.97
CA LEU A 33 4.70 17.18 -9.24
C LEU A 33 3.33 17.86 -9.32
N THR A 34 3.11 18.89 -8.50
CA THR A 34 1.94 19.75 -8.58
C THR A 34 2.15 20.78 -9.70
N PRO A 35 1.23 20.91 -10.67
CA PRO A 35 1.44 21.78 -11.85
C PRO A 35 1.43 23.28 -11.52
N GLU A 36 0.78 23.68 -10.42
CA GLU A 36 0.75 25.05 -9.94
C GLU A 36 2.11 25.52 -9.39
N ARG A 37 2.24 26.83 -9.11
CA ARG A 37 3.44 27.37 -8.45
C ARG A 37 3.34 27.18 -6.93
N PRO A 38 4.47 26.95 -6.22
CA PRO A 38 4.46 26.89 -4.77
C PRO A 38 3.99 28.23 -4.18
N PRO A 39 3.39 28.21 -2.97
CA PRO A 39 3.03 29.44 -2.27
C PRO A 39 4.27 30.32 -2.03
N GLU A 40 4.09 31.64 -2.15
CA GLU A 40 5.19 32.61 -2.04
C GLU A 40 5.66 32.82 -0.59
N SER A 41 4.78 32.55 0.38
CA SER A 41 5.08 32.63 1.80
C SER A 41 4.82 31.30 2.50
N VAL A 42 5.66 31.00 3.49
CA VAL A 42 5.53 29.83 4.36
C VAL A 42 5.38 30.35 5.78
N GLU A 43 4.21 30.11 6.38
CA GLU A 43 3.91 30.57 7.76
C GLU A 43 4.52 29.65 8.81
N LEU A 44 4.60 28.35 8.52
CA LEU A 44 5.16 27.33 9.40
C LEU A 44 6.13 26.44 8.62
N LYS A 45 7.31 26.23 9.20
CA LYS A 45 8.31 25.29 8.69
C LYS A 45 8.54 24.19 9.72
N GLU A 46 8.01 23.02 9.43
CA GLU A 46 8.29 21.79 10.16
C GLU A 46 9.43 21.01 9.48
N VAL A 47 10.28 20.38 10.28
CA VAL A 47 11.34 19.49 9.80
C VAL A 47 11.10 18.13 10.42
N ILE A 48 10.81 17.13 9.58
CA ILE A 48 10.60 15.76 10.02
C ILE A 48 11.96 15.06 10.08
N ASP A 49 12.34 14.57 11.26
CA ASP A 49 13.53 13.73 11.42
C ASP A 49 13.20 12.30 10.96
N TYR A 50 14.09 11.72 10.17
CA TYR A 50 14.00 10.33 9.72
C TYR A 50 13.88 9.35 10.87
N ARG A 51 14.50 9.62 12.01
CA ARG A 51 14.39 8.77 13.21
C ARG A 51 12.96 8.72 13.74
N GLU A 52 12.18 9.78 13.56
CA GLU A 52 10.77 9.81 13.94
C GLU A 52 9.93 8.94 13.01
N VAL A 53 10.25 8.96 11.72
CA VAL A 53 9.62 8.08 10.73
C VAL A 53 9.94 6.62 11.01
N GLU A 54 11.20 6.28 11.29
CA GLU A 54 11.63 4.92 11.63
C GLU A 54 10.94 4.41 12.90
N ARG A 55 10.96 5.20 13.98
CA ARG A 55 10.24 4.87 15.22
C ARG A 55 8.75 4.66 14.95
N ARG A 56 8.15 5.51 14.11
CA ARG A 56 6.74 5.36 13.76
C ARG A 56 6.51 4.06 12.99
N LEU A 57 7.36 3.71 12.03
CA LEU A 57 7.23 2.44 11.30
C LEU A 57 7.34 1.22 12.23
N GLU A 58 8.22 1.26 13.24
CA GLU A 58 8.32 0.21 14.25
C GLU A 58 7.00 0.04 15.05
N GLU A 59 6.34 1.14 15.43
CA GLU A 59 5.02 1.11 16.08
C GLU A 59 3.91 0.54 15.20
N LEU A 60 4.06 0.67 13.88
CA LEU A 60 3.11 0.19 12.87
C LEU A 60 3.38 -1.27 12.44
N SER A 61 4.34 -1.94 13.10
CA SER A 61 4.72 -3.30 12.76
C SER A 61 3.55 -4.27 12.87
N PRO A 62 3.46 -5.26 11.97
CA PRO A 62 2.36 -6.22 11.95
C PRO A 62 2.38 -7.19 13.14
N PRO A 63 1.23 -7.77 13.49
CA PRO A 63 1.19 -8.95 14.35
C PRO A 63 1.94 -10.13 13.67
N GLY A 64 2.46 -11.07 14.46
CA GLY A 64 3.23 -12.21 13.94
C GLY A 64 2.50 -12.98 12.83
N ASP A 65 1.39 -13.63 13.18
CA ASP A 65 0.50 -14.28 12.20
C ASP A 65 -0.36 -13.25 11.47
N VAL A 66 -0.59 -13.48 10.18
CA VAL A 66 -1.34 -12.59 9.28
C VAL A 66 -2.34 -13.42 8.49
N ASP A 67 -3.58 -12.93 8.40
CA ASP A 67 -4.66 -13.59 7.67
C ASP A 67 -4.71 -13.10 6.22
N VAL A 68 -4.54 -11.78 6.01
CA VAL A 68 -4.71 -11.13 4.71
C VAL A 68 -3.58 -10.14 4.43
N VAL A 69 -2.96 -10.26 3.26
CA VAL A 69 -2.20 -9.19 2.63
C VAL A 69 -3.17 -8.37 1.80
N TYR A 70 -3.37 -7.11 2.16
CA TYR A 70 -4.27 -6.19 1.45
C TYR A 70 -3.49 -5.08 0.76
N LEU A 71 -3.60 -5.01 -0.57
CA LEU A 71 -2.93 -4.00 -1.41
C LEU A 71 -3.95 -3.19 -2.19
N GLY A 72 -3.57 -1.96 -2.55
CA GLY A 72 -4.36 -1.08 -3.39
C GLY A 72 -5.37 -0.22 -2.63
N CYS A 73 -4.92 0.48 -1.58
CA CYS A 73 -5.72 1.51 -0.92
C CYS A 73 -4.90 2.80 -0.69
N PRO A 74 -4.66 3.63 -1.72
CA PRO A 74 -5.48 3.85 -2.92
C PRO A 74 -5.34 2.75 -3.97
N HIS A 75 -6.34 2.61 -4.85
CA HIS A 75 -6.38 1.52 -5.84
C HIS A 75 -5.04 1.28 -6.53
N ALA A 76 -4.66 0.00 -6.60
CA ALA A 76 -3.37 -0.38 -7.16
C ALA A 76 -3.33 -0.06 -8.65
N SER A 77 -2.20 0.46 -9.11
CA SER A 77 -1.92 0.62 -10.53
C SER A 77 -1.46 -0.70 -11.15
N SER A 78 -1.52 -0.81 -12.47
CA SER A 78 -0.95 -1.95 -13.18
C SER A 78 0.54 -2.07 -12.89
N THR A 79 1.26 -0.96 -12.79
CA THR A 79 2.71 -0.94 -12.49
C THR A 79 3.03 -1.57 -11.13
N GLN A 80 2.27 -1.22 -10.07
CA GLN A 80 2.45 -1.80 -8.75
C GLN A 80 2.20 -3.32 -8.76
N VAL A 81 1.14 -3.76 -9.44
CA VAL A 81 0.76 -5.17 -9.52
C VAL A 81 1.74 -5.98 -10.37
N GLU A 82 2.23 -5.43 -11.48
CA GLU A 82 3.29 -6.04 -12.30
C GLU A 82 4.57 -6.23 -11.48
N ARG A 83 4.98 -5.22 -10.71
CA ARG A 83 6.18 -5.30 -9.85
C ARG A 83 6.03 -6.41 -8.81
N LEU A 84 4.89 -6.49 -8.13
CA LEU A 84 4.59 -7.58 -7.20
C LEU A 84 4.66 -8.94 -7.92
N ALA A 85 3.99 -9.08 -9.05
CA ALA A 85 3.96 -10.33 -9.80
C ALA A 85 5.34 -10.75 -10.30
N ALA A 86 6.20 -9.80 -10.70
CA ALA A 86 7.57 -10.08 -11.11
C ALA A 86 8.45 -10.58 -9.94
N GLU A 87 8.25 -10.08 -8.72
CA GLU A 87 8.95 -10.61 -7.55
C GLU A 87 8.44 -11.99 -7.12
N LEU A 88 7.12 -12.21 -7.23
CA LEU A 88 6.49 -13.47 -6.92
C LEU A 88 6.81 -14.57 -7.96
N SER A 89 7.01 -14.23 -9.24
CA SER A 89 7.31 -15.20 -10.30
C SER A 89 8.66 -15.89 -10.13
N LYS A 90 9.58 -15.27 -9.38
CA LYS A 90 10.90 -15.82 -9.04
C LYS A 90 10.85 -16.88 -7.94
N ARG A 91 9.67 -17.12 -7.34
CA ARG A 91 9.50 -17.92 -6.12
C ARG A 91 8.26 -18.80 -6.20
N THR A 92 8.09 -19.68 -5.21
CA THR A 92 6.91 -20.54 -5.13
C THR A 92 5.95 -20.12 -4.02
N PRO A 93 4.62 -20.29 -4.18
CA PRO A 93 3.68 -19.97 -3.12
C PRO A 93 3.97 -20.77 -1.85
N ARG A 94 4.08 -20.08 -0.71
CA ARG A 94 4.30 -20.73 0.58
C ARG A 94 3.01 -21.43 1.06
N PRO A 95 3.09 -22.68 1.57
CA PRO A 95 1.95 -23.32 2.24
C PRO A 95 1.48 -22.52 3.46
N GLY A 96 0.15 -22.37 3.62
CA GLY A 96 -0.41 -21.63 4.76
C GLY A 96 -0.17 -20.11 4.74
N ARG A 97 0.26 -19.54 3.60
CA ARG A 97 0.41 -18.09 3.43
C ARG A 97 -0.92 -17.34 3.63
N PRO A 98 -0.87 -16.04 3.99
CA PRO A 98 -2.06 -15.19 4.00
C PRO A 98 -2.73 -15.09 2.62
N THR A 99 -4.03 -14.77 2.63
CA THR A 99 -4.77 -14.42 1.42
C THR A 99 -4.21 -13.13 0.83
N LEU A 100 -3.87 -13.14 -0.46
CA LEU A 100 -3.50 -11.92 -1.18
C LEU A 100 -4.76 -11.29 -1.79
N LEU A 101 -5.14 -10.12 -1.28
CA LEU A 101 -6.27 -9.33 -1.76
C LEU A 101 -5.74 -8.02 -2.37
N ILE A 102 -6.07 -7.76 -3.63
CA ILE A 102 -5.64 -6.56 -4.34
C ILE A 102 -6.89 -5.83 -4.84
N THR A 103 -7.04 -4.56 -4.46
CA THR A 103 -8.08 -3.69 -5.00
C THR A 103 -7.53 -2.76 -6.06
N MET A 104 -8.13 -2.77 -7.25
CA MET A 104 -7.67 -1.99 -8.40
C MET A 104 -8.85 -1.57 -9.30
N SER A 105 -8.63 -0.66 -10.24
CA SER A 105 -9.68 -0.32 -11.22
C SER A 105 -9.76 -1.36 -12.33
N ARG A 106 -10.92 -1.49 -12.99
CA ARG A 106 -11.05 -2.32 -14.21
C ARG A 106 -10.07 -1.92 -15.31
N HIS A 107 -9.77 -0.63 -15.44
CA HIS A 107 -8.84 -0.11 -16.44
C HIS A 107 -7.40 -0.59 -16.16
N GLU A 108 -6.94 -0.46 -14.91
CA GLU A 108 -5.60 -0.91 -14.53
C GLU A 108 -5.49 -2.44 -14.60
N GLU A 109 -6.55 -3.17 -14.24
CA GLU A 109 -6.57 -4.62 -14.37
C GLU A 109 -6.43 -5.05 -15.83
N ALA A 110 -7.10 -4.37 -16.77
CA ALA A 110 -7.01 -4.70 -18.20
C ALA A 110 -5.58 -4.61 -18.74
N ARG A 111 -4.75 -3.73 -18.17
CA ARG A 111 -3.36 -3.49 -18.58
C ARG A 111 -2.37 -4.54 -18.07
N LEU A 112 -2.80 -5.44 -17.18
CA LEU A 112 -1.93 -6.51 -16.67
C LEU A 112 -1.55 -7.51 -17.77
N SER A 113 -0.25 -7.80 -17.83
CA SER A 113 0.39 -8.78 -18.68
C SER A 113 -0.15 -10.19 -18.43
N ALA A 114 -0.06 -11.04 -19.45
CA ALA A 114 -0.45 -12.45 -19.31
C ALA A 114 0.40 -13.17 -18.26
N GLU A 115 1.66 -12.77 -18.09
CA GLU A 115 2.57 -13.30 -17.07
C GLU A 115 2.14 -12.90 -15.67
N ALA A 116 1.90 -11.61 -15.41
CA ALA A 116 1.41 -11.16 -14.12
C ALA A 116 0.11 -11.86 -13.72
N ARG A 117 -0.84 -11.99 -14.66
CA ARG A 117 -2.09 -12.73 -14.43
C ARG A 117 -1.85 -14.21 -14.09
N ARG A 118 -0.89 -14.88 -14.73
CA ARG A 118 -0.53 -16.28 -14.41
C ARG A 118 0.04 -16.37 -13.00
N THR A 119 0.99 -15.51 -12.66
CA THR A 119 1.60 -15.48 -11.32
C THR A 119 0.55 -15.20 -10.24
N LEU A 120 -0.29 -14.19 -10.41
CA LEU A 120 -1.35 -13.88 -9.45
C LEU A 120 -2.32 -15.05 -9.25
N ARG A 121 -2.68 -15.78 -10.32
CA ARG A 121 -3.48 -17.01 -10.21
C ARG A 121 -2.75 -18.12 -9.45
N GLN A 122 -1.45 -18.33 -9.69
CA GLN A 122 -0.64 -19.31 -8.96
C GLN A 122 -0.59 -18.97 -7.45
N TYR A 123 -0.53 -17.68 -7.12
CA TYR A 123 -0.62 -17.18 -5.76
C TYR A 123 -2.06 -16.98 -5.26
N GLY A 124 -3.07 -17.53 -5.94
CA GLY A 124 -4.48 -17.47 -5.54
C GLY A 124 -4.94 -16.07 -5.15
N ALA A 125 -4.45 -15.04 -5.85
CA ALA A 125 -4.74 -13.65 -5.54
C ALA A 125 -6.20 -13.33 -5.85
N LEU A 126 -6.86 -12.60 -4.94
CA LEU A 126 -8.20 -12.08 -5.12
C LEU A 126 -8.11 -10.65 -5.65
N LEU A 127 -8.55 -10.44 -6.89
CA LEU A 127 -8.63 -9.11 -7.50
C LEU A 127 -10.05 -8.55 -7.32
N VAL A 128 -10.15 -7.42 -6.64
CA VAL A 128 -11.42 -6.71 -6.41
C VAL A 128 -11.42 -5.40 -7.16
N ARG A 129 -12.47 -5.16 -7.94
CA ARG A 129 -12.53 -4.09 -8.94
C ARG A 129 -13.42 -2.95 -8.49
N ASP A 130 -12.95 -1.72 -8.65
CA ASP A 130 -13.71 -0.47 -8.44
C ASP A 130 -14.35 -0.31 -7.04
N THR A 131 -13.87 -1.06 -6.06
CA THR A 131 -14.24 -0.95 -4.66
C THR A 131 -13.05 -1.31 -3.78
N CYS A 132 -13.14 -1.09 -2.47
CA CYS A 132 -12.03 -1.31 -1.56
C CYS A 132 -12.49 -1.87 -0.21
N LEU A 133 -11.56 -2.53 0.50
CA LEU A 133 -11.87 -3.14 1.79
C LEU A 133 -12.27 -2.09 2.83
N VAL A 134 -11.74 -0.87 2.73
CA VAL A 134 -12.06 0.23 3.65
C VAL A 134 -13.52 0.69 3.59
N VAL A 135 -14.24 0.49 2.47
CA VAL A 135 -15.69 0.79 2.39
C VAL A 135 -16.58 -0.42 2.66
N SER A 136 -15.98 -1.60 2.83
CA SER A 136 -16.72 -2.83 3.13
C SER A 136 -17.20 -2.86 4.59
N PRO A 137 -18.22 -3.69 4.92
CA PRO A 137 -18.71 -3.87 6.28
C PRO A 137 -17.77 -4.73 7.15
N VAL A 138 -16.52 -4.98 6.73
CA VAL A 138 -15.55 -5.75 7.52
C VAL A 138 -15.32 -5.11 8.89
N ARG A 139 -15.40 -5.92 9.94
CA ARG A 139 -15.15 -5.53 11.32
C ARG A 139 -14.53 -6.68 12.09
N GLY A 140 -13.58 -6.35 12.95
CA GLY A 140 -13.01 -7.23 13.98
C GLY A 140 -12.15 -8.40 13.47
N GLY A 141 -11.21 -8.81 14.32
CA GLY A 141 -10.59 -10.15 14.30
C GLY A 141 -9.50 -10.40 13.26
N LEU A 142 -9.63 -9.85 12.05
CA LEU A 142 -8.67 -10.07 10.97
C LEU A 142 -7.34 -9.35 11.24
N LYS A 143 -6.25 -10.08 11.03
CA LYS A 143 -4.88 -9.60 11.02
C LYS A 143 -4.47 -9.31 9.57
N VAL A 144 -4.28 -8.03 9.27
CA VAL A 144 -4.04 -7.53 7.91
C VAL A 144 -2.64 -6.92 7.83
N VAL A 145 -1.93 -7.17 6.74
CA VAL A 145 -0.75 -6.37 6.36
C VAL A 145 -1.00 -5.65 5.06
N THR A 146 -0.44 -4.47 4.94
CA THR A 146 -0.61 -3.60 3.77
C THR A 146 0.65 -2.78 3.56
N ASP A 147 0.90 -2.34 2.33
CA ASP A 147 1.94 -1.38 1.98
C ASP A 147 1.43 0.08 2.01
N SER A 148 0.16 0.30 2.37
CA SER A 148 -0.46 1.62 2.34
C SER A 148 -0.90 2.13 3.71
N TYR A 149 -0.41 3.32 4.07
CA TYR A 149 -0.78 3.98 5.33
C TYR A 149 -2.27 4.33 5.39
N LYS A 150 -2.91 4.61 4.25
CA LYS A 150 -4.35 4.85 4.18
C LYS A 150 -5.16 3.59 4.53
N ALA A 151 -4.77 2.42 4.01
CA ALA A 151 -5.36 1.16 4.45
C ALA A 151 -5.15 0.93 5.95
N TYR A 152 -3.91 1.09 6.43
CA TYR A 152 -3.59 0.98 7.85
C TYR A 152 -4.53 1.85 8.71
N PHE A 153 -4.64 3.13 8.37
CA PHE A 153 -5.41 4.12 9.13
C PHE A 153 -6.89 3.77 9.25
N TYR A 154 -7.54 3.41 8.14
CA TYR A 154 -8.98 3.14 8.12
C TYR A 154 -9.33 1.76 8.67
N LEU A 155 -8.56 0.73 8.32
CA LEU A 155 -8.85 -0.63 8.77
C LEU A 155 -8.59 -0.80 10.28
N SER A 156 -7.56 -0.14 10.82
CA SER A 156 -7.31 -0.14 12.27
C SER A 156 -8.48 0.47 13.05
N ARG A 157 -9.08 1.56 12.54
CA ARG A 157 -10.28 2.19 13.13
C ARG A 157 -11.55 1.35 13.01
N LYS A 158 -11.56 0.36 12.10
CA LYS A 158 -12.63 -0.66 12.01
C LYS A 158 -12.41 -1.85 12.97
N GLY A 159 -11.37 -1.79 13.82
CA GLY A 159 -11.07 -2.81 14.82
C GLY A 159 -10.32 -4.02 14.28
N LEU A 160 -9.68 -3.91 13.10
CA LEU A 160 -8.77 -4.93 12.58
C LEU A 160 -7.37 -4.73 13.17
N LYS A 161 -6.58 -5.79 13.25
CA LYS A 161 -5.16 -5.72 13.62
C LYS A 161 -4.35 -5.50 12.35
N VAL A 162 -3.88 -4.29 12.11
CA VAL A 162 -3.23 -3.94 10.84
C VAL A 162 -1.76 -3.62 11.08
N GLY A 163 -0.89 -4.08 10.19
CA GLY A 163 0.50 -3.65 10.14
C GLY A 163 0.89 -3.12 8.77
N LEU A 164 1.92 -2.29 8.74
CA LEU A 164 2.52 -1.77 7.53
C LEU A 164 3.77 -2.60 7.19
N GLU A 165 3.91 -3.00 5.94
CA GLU A 165 5.05 -3.78 5.46
C GLU A 165 5.52 -3.31 4.08
N THR A 166 6.81 -3.51 3.81
CA THR A 166 7.37 -3.26 2.48
C THR A 166 6.97 -4.35 1.49
N LEU A 167 7.11 -4.06 0.19
CA LEU A 167 6.89 -5.07 -0.85
C LEU A 167 7.77 -6.31 -0.62
N GLU A 168 9.03 -6.12 -0.21
CA GLU A 168 9.94 -7.24 0.07
C GLU A 168 9.44 -8.12 1.22
N GLU A 169 8.89 -7.52 2.28
CA GLU A 169 8.28 -8.22 3.42
C GLU A 169 7.03 -8.98 3.01
N ILE A 170 6.15 -8.33 2.24
CA ILE A 170 4.94 -8.95 1.68
C ILE A 170 5.30 -10.16 0.82
N VAL A 171 6.31 -10.05 -0.05
CA VAL A 171 6.80 -11.17 -0.87
C VAL A 171 7.30 -12.30 0.03
N ARG A 172 8.04 -12.00 1.10
CA ARG A 172 8.50 -13.00 2.09
C ARG A 172 7.36 -13.69 2.85
N ARG A 173 6.18 -13.07 3.00
CA ARG A 173 5.00 -13.72 3.59
C ARG A 173 4.31 -14.66 2.61
N LEU A 174 4.26 -14.28 1.34
CA LEU A 174 3.52 -14.99 0.30
C LEU A 174 4.29 -16.16 -0.31
N ALA A 175 5.63 -16.07 -0.34
CA ALA A 175 6.47 -16.97 -1.10
C ALA A 175 7.56 -17.66 -0.26
N ALA A 176 7.93 -18.86 -0.67
CA ALA A 176 9.12 -19.59 -0.23
C ALA A 176 10.26 -19.31 -1.22
#